data_AF-A0A921UP25-F1
#
_entry.id   AF-A0A921UP25-F1
#
_cell.length_a   1.000
_cell.length_b   1.000
_cell.length_c   1.000
_cell.angle_alpha   90.00
_cell.angle_beta   90.00
_cell.angle_gamma   90.00
#
_symmetry.space_group_name_H-M   'P 1'
#
loop_
_entity.id
_entity.type
_entity.pdbx_description
1 polymer ?
#
loop_
_entity_poly.entity_id
_entity_poly.type
_entity_poly.pdbx_seq_one_letter_code
_entity_poly.pdbx_strand_id
1 'polypeptide(L)'
;MEGVPSKKNSSMAGDNGSVVRRLYLSVYNWVSFFGWLLVLYHAILALLGGGHEAVYDAVKLPLLFSQTAALAEILHSITGFVSSPISATLPQVGIRTSVLWFIVWRFPETQSHVCLTSLVLSWSITEVIRYPFFGLREAFGITPFWLLWLRYSTFIVLYPIGLISEVGLIFTAMPHMKVSKPE
;
A
#
# COMPACT_ATOMS: atom_id res chain seq x y z
N MET A 1 42.95 31.84 29.84
CA MET A 1 43.00 31.00 28.63
C MET A 1 41.84 30.03 28.68
N GLU A 2 41.20 29.86 27.54
CA GLU A 2 39.78 29.55 27.37
C GLU A 2 39.30 28.21 27.95
N GLY A 3 38.07 28.24 28.48
CA GLY A 3 37.30 27.05 28.80
C GLY A 3 36.86 26.32 27.54
N VAL A 4 37.17 25.04 27.47
CA VAL A 4 36.78 24.13 26.39
C VAL A 4 35.26 23.89 26.46
N PRO A 5 34.47 24.22 25.43
CA PRO A 5 33.05 23.92 25.44
C PRO A 5 32.77 22.45 25.07
N SER A 6 31.79 21.91 25.78
CA SER A 6 31.26 20.56 25.76
C SER A 6 30.92 20.03 24.35
N LYS A 7 31.61 18.98 23.93
CA LYS A 7 31.34 18.20 22.71
C LYS A 7 30.41 17.00 22.95
N LYS A 8 29.67 16.97 24.07
CA LYS A 8 28.90 15.79 24.51
C LYS A 8 27.40 15.86 24.18
N ASN A 9 26.89 17.01 23.74
CA ASN A 9 25.44 17.20 23.55
C ASN A 9 24.96 16.98 22.10
N SER A 10 25.86 16.90 21.11
CA SER A 10 25.48 16.75 19.70
C SER A 10 25.26 15.31 19.24
N SER A 11 25.79 14.29 19.95
CA SER A 11 25.57 12.89 19.57
C SER A 11 24.26 12.31 20.11
N MET A 12 23.79 12.76 21.29
CA MET A 12 22.53 12.30 21.88
C MET A 12 21.29 12.81 21.14
N ALA A 13 21.34 14.02 20.58
CA ALA A 13 20.22 14.58 19.82
C ALA A 13 20.00 13.88 18.47
N GLY A 14 21.09 13.47 17.80
CA GLY A 14 21.02 12.70 16.56
C GLY A 14 20.53 11.26 16.76
N ASP A 15 20.89 10.64 17.89
CA ASP A 15 20.48 9.29 18.24
C ASP A 15 18.98 9.23 18.59
N ASN A 16 18.50 10.15 19.44
CA ASN A 16 17.08 10.24 19.82
C ASN A 16 16.15 10.52 18.63
N GLY A 17 16.56 11.39 17.71
CA GLY A 17 15.81 11.65 16.48
C GLY A 17 15.71 10.42 15.57
N SER A 18 16.77 9.60 15.54
CA SER A 18 16.79 8.36 14.77
C SER A 18 15.91 7.26 15.39
N VAL A 19 15.88 7.16 16.72
CA VAL A 19 15.06 6.19 17.47
C VAL A 19 13.57 6.54 17.36
N VAL A 20 13.20 7.81 17.54
CA VAL A 20 11.80 8.27 17.39
C VAL A 20 11.29 7.99 15.97
N ARG A 21 12.12 8.26 14.96
CA ARG A 21 11.81 7.97 13.55
C ARG A 21 11.62 6.46 13.30
N ARG A 22 12.52 5.61 13.81
CA ARG A 22 12.40 4.13 13.70
C ARG A 22 11.13 3.63 14.36
N LEU A 23 10.81 4.12 15.55
CA LEU A 23 9.61 3.76 16.28
C LEU A 23 8.35 4.18 15.52
N TYR A 24 8.31 5.42 15.02
CA TYR A 24 7.20 5.93 14.20
C TYR A 24 6.98 5.04 12.97
N LEU A 25 8.04 4.75 12.21
CA LEU A 25 7.95 3.91 11.01
C LEU A 25 7.54 2.47 11.34
N SER A 26 8.01 1.93 12.46
CA SER A 26 7.61 0.60 12.92
C SER A 26 6.11 0.54 13.24
N VAL A 27 5.62 1.48 14.05
CA VAL A 27 4.19 1.58 14.39
C VAL A 27 3.36 1.78 13.13
N TYR A 28 3.80 2.68 12.25
CA TYR A 28 3.15 2.94 10.97
C TYR A 28 3.02 1.68 10.11
N ASN A 29 4.11 0.92 9.95
CA ASN A 29 4.10 -0.33 9.19
C ASN A 29 3.14 -1.36 9.78
N TRP A 30 3.05 -1.46 11.11
CA TRP A 30 2.09 -2.34 11.77
C TRP A 30 0.64 -1.91 11.59
N VAL A 31 0.36 -0.60 11.71
CA VAL A 31 -1.00 -0.07 11.46
C VAL A 31 -1.42 -0.32 10.02
N SER A 32 -0.53 -0.06 9.06
CA SER A 32 -0.79 -0.33 7.64
C SER A 32 -0.98 -1.82 7.37
N PHE A 33 -0.20 -2.70 8.01
CA PHE A 33 -0.40 -4.16 7.93
C PHE A 33 -1.82 -4.55 8.36
N PHE A 34 -2.27 -4.09 9.53
CA PHE A 34 -3.62 -4.38 10.01
C PHE A 34 -4.69 -3.77 9.10
N GLY A 35 -4.45 -2.59 8.55
CA GLY A 35 -5.35 -1.97 7.55
C GLY A 35 -5.57 -2.86 6.34
N TRP A 36 -4.49 -3.31 5.71
CA TRP A 36 -4.57 -4.21 4.54
C TRP A 36 -5.09 -5.61 4.89
N LEU A 37 -4.81 -6.11 6.09
CA LEU A 37 -5.37 -7.37 6.58
C LEU A 37 -6.89 -7.28 6.75
N LEU A 38 -7.40 -6.15 7.25
CA LEU A 38 -8.84 -5.90 7.34
C LEU A 38 -9.48 -5.82 5.95
N VAL A 39 -8.83 -5.15 4.99
CA VAL A 39 -9.30 -5.14 3.59
C VAL A 39 -9.41 -6.57 3.05
N LEU A 40 -8.36 -7.38 3.23
CA LEU A 40 -8.36 -8.78 2.78
C LEU A 40 -9.46 -9.61 3.45
N TYR A 41 -9.62 -9.45 4.77
CA TYR A 41 -10.62 -10.16 5.56
C TYR A 41 -12.04 -9.84 5.08
N HIS A 42 -12.37 -8.55 4.95
CA HIS A 42 -13.68 -8.12 4.46
C HIS A 42 -13.91 -8.53 3.00
N ALA A 43 -12.88 -8.49 2.15
CA ALA A 43 -12.97 -8.94 0.76
C ALA A 43 -13.34 -10.44 0.67
N ILE A 44 -12.66 -11.29 1.45
CA ILE A 44 -12.91 -12.73 1.46
C ILE A 44 -14.31 -13.04 2.00
N LEU A 45 -14.71 -12.42 3.11
CA LEU A 45 -16.04 -12.64 3.68
C LEU A 45 -17.15 -12.21 2.73
N ALA A 46 -17.01 -11.05 2.10
CA ALA A 46 -17.98 -10.56 1.13
C ALA A 46 -18.05 -11.49 -0.09
N LEU A 47 -16.90 -11.98 -0.58
CA LEU A 47 -16.85 -12.92 -1.69
C LEU A 47 -17.55 -14.26 -1.36
N LEU A 48 -17.38 -14.77 -0.14
CA LEU A 48 -18.01 -16.01 0.32
C LEU A 48 -19.51 -15.87 0.58
N GLY A 49 -19.96 -14.70 1.06
CA GLY A 49 -21.36 -14.48 1.42
C GLY A 49 -22.24 -13.92 0.29
N GLY A 50 -21.72 -12.95 -0.46
CA GLY A 50 -22.47 -12.17 -1.46
C GLY A 50 -21.83 -12.15 -2.85
N GLY A 51 -20.75 -12.91 -3.07
CA GLY A 51 -20.05 -12.95 -4.35
C GLY A 51 -19.23 -11.68 -4.63
N HIS A 52 -18.81 -11.53 -5.87
CA HIS A 52 -17.92 -10.46 -6.33
C HIS A 52 -18.55 -9.06 -6.24
N GLU A 53 -19.87 -8.98 -6.40
CA GLU A 53 -20.67 -7.74 -6.31
C GLU A 53 -20.61 -7.10 -4.92
N ALA A 54 -20.62 -7.91 -3.85
CA ALA A 54 -20.62 -7.44 -2.47
C ALA A 54 -19.23 -7.01 -1.98
N VAL A 55 -18.17 -7.36 -2.70
CA VAL A 55 -16.78 -7.12 -2.27
C VAL A 55 -16.49 -5.64 -2.16
N TYR A 56 -16.86 -4.84 -3.17
CA TYR A 56 -16.56 -3.41 -3.17
C TYR A 56 -17.23 -2.69 -1.99
N ASP A 57 -18.50 -3.00 -1.71
CA ASP A 57 -19.23 -2.36 -0.61
C ASP A 57 -18.64 -2.67 0.76
N ALA A 58 -18.13 -3.89 0.96
CA ALA A 58 -17.49 -4.29 2.20
C ALA A 58 -16.09 -3.66 2.38
N VAL A 59 -15.36 -3.46 1.28
CA VAL A 59 -13.96 -3.03 1.34
C VAL A 59 -13.76 -1.53 1.13
N LYS A 60 -14.74 -0.77 0.64
CA LYS A 60 -14.55 0.65 0.27
C LYS A 60 -13.96 1.51 1.39
N LEU A 61 -14.44 1.35 2.63
CA LEU A 61 -13.95 2.09 3.79
C LEU A 61 -12.53 1.69 4.22
N PRO A 62 -12.24 0.40 4.50
CA PRO A 62 -10.88 -0.01 4.88
C PRO A 62 -9.88 0.20 3.73
N LEU A 63 -10.33 0.07 2.47
CA LEU A 63 -9.52 0.35 1.29
C LEU A 63 -9.16 1.84 1.24
N LEU A 64 -10.12 2.75 1.44
CA LEU A 64 -9.84 4.19 1.49
C LEU A 64 -8.76 4.52 2.53
N PHE A 65 -8.90 4.00 3.75
CA PHE A 65 -7.92 4.20 4.82
C PHE A 65 -6.52 3.68 4.41
N SER A 66 -6.46 2.45 3.90
CA SER A 66 -5.20 1.80 3.50
C SER A 66 -4.53 2.53 2.34
N GLN A 67 -5.31 3.10 1.42
CA GLN A 67 -4.82 3.90 0.29
C GLN A 67 -4.30 5.27 0.75
N THR A 68 -4.99 5.95 1.66
CA THR A 68 -4.51 7.21 2.25
C THR A 68 -3.20 7.01 3.02
N ALA A 69 -3.05 5.89 3.71
CA ALA A 69 -1.79 5.49 4.31
C ALA A 69 -0.73 5.26 3.21
N ALA A 70 -1.00 4.51 2.16
CA ALA A 70 -0.04 4.32 1.07
C ALA A 70 0.44 5.66 0.45
N LEU A 71 -0.45 6.64 0.30
CA LEU A 71 -0.08 7.99 -0.16
C LEU A 71 0.77 8.76 0.86
N ALA A 72 0.43 8.69 2.16
CA ALA A 72 1.23 9.29 3.21
C ALA A 72 2.65 8.70 3.26
N GLU A 73 2.81 7.41 2.96
CA GLU A 73 4.11 6.74 2.85
C GLU A 73 4.96 7.29 1.69
N ILE A 74 4.33 7.58 0.55
CA ILE A 74 5.00 8.26 -0.57
C ILE A 74 5.48 9.65 -0.15
N LEU A 75 4.67 10.40 0.61
CA LEU A 75 5.06 11.71 1.14
C LEU A 75 6.22 11.62 2.14
N HIS A 76 6.20 10.66 3.07
CA HIS A 76 7.32 10.38 3.98
C HIS A 76 8.62 10.03 3.22
N SER A 77 8.49 9.38 2.07
CA SER A 77 9.62 9.02 1.21
C SER A 77 10.18 10.25 0.46
N ILE A 78 9.31 11.11 -0.09
CA ILE A 78 9.70 12.34 -0.81
C ILE A 78 10.38 13.34 0.12
N THR A 79 9.93 13.43 1.37
CA THR A 79 10.48 14.35 2.38
C THR A 79 11.84 13.91 2.96
N GLY A 80 12.42 12.80 2.47
CA GLY A 80 13.73 12.31 2.93
C GLY A 80 13.68 11.64 4.31
N PHE A 81 12.47 11.37 4.83
CA PHE A 81 12.25 10.75 6.14
C PHE A 81 12.51 9.24 6.14
N VAL A 82 12.96 8.61 5.04
CA VAL A 82 13.47 7.22 4.97
C VAL A 82 14.69 7.15 4.04
N SER A 83 15.79 6.55 4.52
CA SER A 83 16.99 6.28 3.72
C SER A 83 16.89 4.86 3.14
N SER A 84 16.19 4.69 2.01
CA SER A 84 16.27 3.45 1.24
C SER A 84 16.07 3.70 -0.26
N PRO A 85 16.71 2.91 -1.14
CA PRO A 85 16.58 3.00 -2.60
C PRO A 85 15.24 2.40 -3.04
N ILE A 86 14.14 3.04 -2.64
CA ILE A 86 12.75 2.64 -2.95
C ILE A 86 12.07 3.70 -3.86
N SER A 87 12.78 4.80 -4.14
CA SER A 87 12.36 5.90 -5.00
C SER A 87 12.04 5.48 -6.44
N ALA A 88 12.58 4.35 -6.91
CA ALA A 88 12.33 3.85 -8.27
C ALA A 88 11.08 2.96 -8.38
N THR A 89 10.63 2.31 -7.30
CA THR A 89 9.54 1.32 -7.36
C THR A 89 8.20 1.85 -6.83
N LEU A 90 8.23 2.86 -5.96
CA LEU A 90 7.05 3.39 -5.26
C LEU A 90 6.16 4.32 -6.10
N PRO A 91 6.69 5.28 -6.90
CA PRO A 91 5.85 6.10 -7.76
C PRO A 91 5.11 5.24 -8.80
N GLN A 92 5.75 4.17 -9.27
CA GLN A 92 5.19 3.26 -10.28
C GLN A 92 3.97 2.47 -9.77
N VAL A 93 3.93 2.12 -8.48
CA VAL A 93 2.78 1.40 -7.89
C VAL A 93 1.74 2.37 -7.32
N GLY A 94 2.16 3.50 -6.73
CA GLY A 94 1.26 4.50 -6.17
C GLY A 94 0.41 5.22 -7.22
N ILE A 95 1.02 5.61 -8.35
CA ILE A 95 0.30 6.26 -9.46
C ILE A 95 -0.71 5.30 -10.07
N ARG A 96 -0.29 4.05 -10.29
CA ARG A 96 -1.13 2.96 -10.81
C ARG A 96 -2.38 2.72 -9.95
N THR A 97 -2.19 2.68 -8.63
CA THR A 97 -3.27 2.46 -7.67
C THR A 97 -4.23 3.66 -7.58
N SER A 98 -3.68 4.88 -7.66
CA SER A 98 -4.47 6.12 -7.63
C SER A 98 -5.33 6.29 -8.88
N VAL A 99 -4.82 5.93 -10.06
CA VAL A 99 -5.58 5.97 -11.33
C VAL A 99 -6.74 5.00 -11.29
N LEU A 100 -6.55 3.79 -10.73
CA LEU A 100 -7.66 2.85 -10.58
C LEU A 100 -8.73 3.38 -9.63
N TRP A 101 -8.35 3.97 -8.49
CA TRP A 101 -9.32 4.56 -7.56
C TRP A 101 -10.12 5.68 -8.24
N PHE A 102 -9.47 6.51 -9.05
CA PHE A 102 -10.14 7.51 -9.87
C PHE A 102 -11.16 6.87 -10.84
N ILE A 103 -10.81 5.77 -11.51
CA ILE A 103 -11.72 5.06 -12.43
C ILE A 103 -12.90 4.45 -11.67
N VAL A 104 -12.64 3.71 -10.58
CA VAL A 104 -13.68 3.04 -9.78
C VAL A 104 -14.62 4.04 -9.12
N TRP A 105 -14.11 5.20 -8.69
CA TRP A 105 -14.95 6.26 -8.14
C TRP A 105 -15.75 6.98 -9.24
N ARG A 106 -15.15 7.22 -10.41
CA ARG A 106 -15.82 7.89 -11.54
C ARG A 106 -16.87 7.02 -12.22
N PHE A 107 -16.70 5.69 -12.19
CA PHE A 107 -17.57 4.71 -12.86
C PHE A 107 -18.05 3.64 -11.89
N PRO A 108 -19.19 3.87 -11.19
CA PRO A 108 -19.74 2.89 -10.25
C PRO A 108 -20.11 1.55 -10.92
N GLU A 109 -20.40 1.56 -12.23
CA GLU A 109 -20.61 0.35 -13.04
C GLU A 109 -19.41 -0.62 -13.04
N THR A 110 -18.21 -0.16 -12.69
CA THR A 110 -17.02 -1.02 -12.58
C THR A 110 -16.86 -1.67 -11.19
N GLN A 111 -17.69 -1.28 -10.22
CA GLN A 111 -17.63 -1.74 -8.82
C GLN A 111 -18.15 -3.17 -8.63
N SER A 112 -19.06 -3.57 -9.50
CA SER A 112 -19.65 -4.91 -9.59
C SER A 112 -18.70 -5.93 -10.21
N HIS A 113 -17.73 -5.51 -11.03
CA HIS A 113 -16.97 -6.43 -11.86
C HIS A 113 -16.00 -7.35 -11.09
N VAL A 114 -15.92 -8.61 -11.53
CA VAL A 114 -14.96 -9.62 -11.04
C VAL A 114 -13.50 -9.13 -11.09
N CYS A 115 -13.16 -8.31 -12.09
CA CYS A 115 -11.84 -7.70 -12.23
C CYS A 115 -11.47 -6.85 -11.00
N LEU A 116 -12.43 -6.15 -10.40
CA LEU A 116 -12.18 -5.35 -9.19
C LEU A 116 -11.91 -6.23 -7.99
N THR A 117 -12.69 -7.29 -7.82
CA THR A 117 -12.49 -8.27 -6.74
C THR A 117 -11.09 -8.90 -6.83
N SER A 118 -10.70 -9.37 -8.01
CA SER A 118 -9.37 -9.94 -8.26
C SER A 118 -8.25 -8.95 -7.95
N LEU A 119 -8.43 -7.70 -8.34
CA LEU A 119 -7.45 -6.63 -8.11
C LEU A 119 -7.30 -6.28 -6.63
N VAL A 120 -8.42 -6.12 -5.91
CA VAL A 120 -8.42 -5.84 -4.46
C VAL A 120 -7.76 -6.98 -3.68
N LEU A 121 -8.04 -8.24 -4.04
CA LEU A 121 -7.40 -9.40 -3.42
C LEU A 121 -5.90 -9.44 -3.70
N SER A 122 -5.51 -9.25 -4.96
CA SER A 122 -4.10 -9.23 -5.37
C SER A 122 -3.29 -8.16 -4.63
N TRP A 123 -3.86 -6.95 -4.50
CA TRP A 123 -3.25 -5.86 -3.74
C TRP A 123 -3.17 -6.15 -2.26
N SER A 124 -4.28 -6.57 -1.65
CA SER A 124 -4.31 -6.80 -0.21
C SER A 124 -3.32 -7.89 0.20
N ILE A 125 -3.20 -8.97 -0.57
CA ILE A 125 -2.22 -10.04 -0.31
C ILE A 125 -0.79 -9.50 -0.44
N THR A 126 -0.49 -8.73 -1.49
CA THR A 126 0.85 -8.15 -1.70
C THR A 126 1.26 -7.24 -0.54
N GLU A 127 0.34 -6.40 -0.07
CA GLU A 127 0.60 -5.44 1.00
C GLU A 127 0.68 -6.10 2.38
N VAL A 128 -0.17 -7.09 2.66
CA VAL A 128 -0.11 -7.93 3.88
C VAL A 128 1.25 -8.63 4.02
N ILE A 129 1.93 -8.94 2.92
CA ILE A 129 3.29 -9.52 2.96
C ILE A 129 4.37 -8.43 3.07
N ARG A 130 4.15 -7.27 2.45
CA ARG A 130 5.10 -6.15 2.41
C ARG A 130 5.27 -5.49 3.79
N TYR A 131 4.19 -5.18 4.48
CA TYR A 131 4.26 -4.42 5.72
C TYR A 131 4.97 -5.14 6.87
N PRO A 132 4.77 -6.46 7.10
CA PRO A 132 5.56 -7.21 8.08
C PRO A 132 7.04 -7.29 7.71
N PHE A 133 7.38 -7.34 6.42
CA PHE A 133 8.76 -7.31 5.97
C PHE A 133 9.46 -6.01 6.37
N PHE A 134 8.82 -4.86 6.16
CA PHE A 134 9.36 -3.57 6.60
C PHE A 134 9.30 -3.39 8.12
N GLY A 135 8.21 -3.83 8.76
CA GLY A 135 8.03 -3.77 10.21
C GLY A 135 9.10 -4.56 10.96
N LEU A 136 9.40 -5.80 10.54
CA LEU A 136 10.43 -6.64 11.15
C LEU A 136 11.84 -6.13 10.88
N ARG A 137 12.10 -5.63 9.67
CA ARG A 137 13.39 -5.03 9.31
C ARG A 137 13.68 -3.77 10.14
N GLU A 138 12.68 -2.93 10.36
CA GLU A 138 12.82 -1.70 11.15
C GLU A 138 12.87 -1.97 12.66
N ALA A 139 12.02 -2.89 13.15
CA ALA A 139 11.91 -3.19 14.58
C ALA A 139 13.07 -4.05 15.12
N PHE A 140 13.52 -5.04 14.34
CA PHE A 140 14.50 -6.03 14.81
C PHE A 140 15.80 -6.05 13.99
N GLY A 141 15.88 -5.32 12.88
CA GLY A 141 17.03 -5.40 11.97
C GLY A 141 17.15 -6.72 11.23
N ILE A 142 16.17 -7.63 11.37
CA ILE A 142 16.18 -8.98 10.82
C ILE A 142 15.25 -9.04 9.61
N THR A 143 15.71 -9.65 8.54
CA THR A 143 14.89 -9.93 7.35
C THR A 143 14.72 -11.44 7.21
N PRO A 144 13.62 -12.03 7.71
CA PRO A 144 13.44 -13.48 7.65
C PRO A 144 13.34 -13.96 6.19
N PHE A 145 14.11 -14.98 5.85
CA PHE A 145 14.21 -15.52 4.48
C PHE A 145 12.86 -16.00 3.94
N TRP A 146 12.00 -16.58 4.79
CA TRP A 146 10.66 -17.02 4.39
C TRP A 146 9.76 -15.87 3.90
N LEU A 147 9.80 -14.70 4.54
CA LEU A 147 9.03 -13.53 4.09
C LEU A 147 9.57 -13.00 2.77
N LEU A 148 10.90 -13.01 2.60
CA LEU A 148 11.52 -12.61 1.33
C LEU A 148 11.09 -13.55 0.20
N TRP A 149 11.12 -14.86 0.45
CA TRP A 149 10.66 -15.87 -0.50
C TRP A 149 9.18 -15.70 -0.83
N LEU A 150 8.33 -15.55 0.19
CA LEU A 150 6.89 -15.35 0.02
C LEU A 150 6.62 -14.12 -0.85
N ARG A 151 7.30 -12.99 -0.55
CA ARG A 151 7.19 -11.76 -1.32
C ARG A 151 7.50 -11.96 -2.80
N TYR A 152 8.62 -12.60 -3.12
CA TYR A 152 9.00 -12.81 -4.53
C TYR A 152 8.06 -13.80 -5.24
N SER A 153 7.70 -14.90 -4.58
CA SER A 153 6.80 -15.92 -5.14
C SER A 153 5.41 -15.35 -5.42
N THR A 154 4.82 -14.60 -4.46
CA THR A 154 3.52 -13.97 -4.67
C THR A 154 3.60 -12.85 -5.69
N PHE A 155 4.70 -12.09 -5.74
CA PHE A 155 4.86 -11.02 -6.72
C PHE A 155 4.84 -11.54 -8.17
N ILE A 156 5.49 -12.68 -8.44
CA ILE A 156 5.49 -13.29 -9.78
C ILE A 156 4.07 -13.62 -10.26
N VAL A 157 3.19 -14.05 -9.37
CA VAL A 157 1.82 -14.47 -9.70
C VAL A 157 0.83 -13.31 -9.63
N LEU A 158 0.91 -12.48 -8.59
CA LEU A 158 -0.05 -11.41 -8.32
C LEU A 158 0.16 -10.19 -9.21
N TYR A 159 1.40 -9.95 -9.65
CA TYR A 159 1.70 -8.84 -10.56
C TYR A 159 0.98 -8.94 -11.91
N PRO A 160 1.05 -10.06 -12.65
CA PRO A 160 0.28 -10.21 -13.89
C PRO A 160 -1.23 -10.21 -13.64
N ILE A 161 -1.71 -10.85 -12.56
CA ILE A 161 -3.13 -10.84 -12.20
C ILE A 161 -3.63 -9.41 -11.97
N GLY A 162 -2.89 -8.61 -11.20
CA GLY A 162 -3.23 -7.22 -10.95
C GLY A 162 -3.21 -6.39 -12.23
N LEU A 163 -2.23 -6.62 -13.12
CA LEU A 163 -2.13 -5.90 -14.40
C LEU A 163 -3.28 -6.23 -15.34
N ILE A 164 -3.61 -7.51 -15.50
CA ILE A 164 -4.74 -7.95 -16.32
C ILE A 164 -6.05 -7.41 -15.76
N SER A 165 -6.22 -7.46 -14.44
CA SER A 165 -7.44 -7.00 -13.77
C SER A 165 -7.63 -5.49 -13.94
N GLU A 166 -6.56 -4.70 -13.84
CA GLU A 166 -6.58 -3.26 -14.07
C GLU A 166 -6.90 -2.90 -15.53
N VAL A 167 -6.22 -3.56 -16.47
CA VAL A 167 -6.48 -3.36 -17.89
C VAL A 167 -7.93 -3.72 -18.22
N GLY A 168 -8.45 -4.83 -17.66
CA GLY A 168 -9.85 -5.22 -17.77
C GLY A 168 -10.81 -4.15 -17.25
N LEU A 169 -10.53 -3.56 -16.08
CA LEU A 169 -11.32 -2.45 -15.52
C LEU A 169 -11.33 -1.21 -16.42
N ILE A 170 -10.19 -0.85 -17.00
CA ILE A 170 -10.09 0.26 -17.97
C ILE A 170 -10.93 -0.04 -19.21
N PHE A 171 -10.82 -1.26 -19.76
CA PHE A 171 -11.62 -1.68 -20.92
C PHE A 171 -13.12 -1.63 -20.64
N THR A 172 -13.56 -2.06 -19.45
CA THR A 172 -14.96 -1.95 -19.03
C THR A 172 -15.38 -0.49 -18.84
N ALA A 173 -14.51 0.38 -18.34
CA ALA A 173 -14.83 1.80 -18.16
C ALA A 173 -14.90 2.61 -19.47
N MET A 174 -14.16 2.20 -20.51
CA MET A 174 -14.04 2.94 -21.78
C MET A 174 -15.37 3.23 -22.49
N PRO A 175 -16.32 2.28 -22.62
CA PRO A 175 -17.65 2.55 -23.17
C PRO A 175 -18.38 3.66 -22.41
N HIS A 176 -18.31 3.65 -21.08
CA HIS A 176 -19.00 4.63 -20.22
C HIS A 176 -18.32 6.01 -20.26
N MET A 177 -17.00 6.07 -20.45
CA MET A 177 -16.28 7.33 -20.66
C MET A 177 -16.76 8.07 -21.92
N LYS A 178 -16.98 7.35 -23.03
CA LYS A 178 -17.39 7.95 -24.32
C LYS A 178 -18.79 8.56 -24.28
N VAL A 179 -19.69 8.02 -23.46
CA VAL A 179 -21.07 8.53 -23.27
C VAL A 179 -21.09 9.82 -22.43
N SER A 180 -20.06 10.04 -21.61
CA SER A 180 -20.00 11.17 -20.66
C SER A 180 -19.35 12.45 -21.19
N LYS A 181 -18.96 12.50 -22.47
CA LYS A 181 -18.58 13.77 -23.12
C LYS A 181 -19.87 14.49 -23.54
N PRO A 182 -20.24 15.64 -22.93
CA PRO A 182 -21.13 16.56 -23.59
C PRO A 182 -20.38 17.17 -24.78
N GLU A 183 -21.06 17.28 -25.91
CA GLU A 183 -20.64 18.14 -27.04
C GLU A 183 -20.55 19.61 -26.61
#